data_AF-A0A7Y4SSK2-F1
#
_entry.id   AF-A0A7Y4SSK2-F1
#
_cell.length_a   1.000
_cell.length_b   1.000
_cell.length_c   1.000
_cell.angle_alpha   90.00
_cell.angle_beta   90.00
_cell.angle_gamma   90.00
#
_symmetry.space_group_name_H-M   'P 1'
#
loop_
_entity.id
_entity.type
_entity.pdbx_description
1 polymer ?
#
loop_
_entity_poly.entity_id
_entity_poly.type
_entity_poly.pdbx_seq_one_letter_code
_entity_poly.pdbx_strand_id
1 'polypeptide(L)'
;WIYDVAYLRLFQGDQIRGLVNGLSSAAGGRRVLAQPQHEPAADNPPSAGPSGSVTLGLDGSMAALVPARRAMSWQLTDPAGTPVVNERYWISFQPGEIRTCVSCHGQNELDQANQPPPTNSPQALRTLLQHLKTQGHL
;
A
#
# COMPACT_ATOMS: atom_id res chain seq x y z
N TRP A 1 -8.76 -19.47 -2.50
CA TRP A 1 -8.03 -18.39 -3.19
C TRP A 1 -6.99 -19.00 -4.11
N ILE A 2 -6.75 -18.40 -5.28
CA ILE A 2 -5.71 -18.88 -6.23
C ILE A 2 -4.30 -18.63 -5.67
N TYR A 3 -4.16 -17.55 -4.89
CA TYR A 3 -2.94 -17.23 -4.16
C TYR A 3 -3.22 -17.14 -2.67
N ASP A 4 -2.24 -17.49 -1.86
CA ASP A 4 -2.25 -17.21 -0.43
C ASP A 4 -1.67 -15.81 -0.20
N VAL A 5 -2.52 -14.88 0.25
CA VAL A 5 -2.16 -13.48 0.49
C VAL A 5 -2.73 -13.01 1.82
N ALA A 6 -1.95 -12.21 2.54
CA ALA A 6 -2.31 -11.72 3.88
C ALA A 6 -2.11 -10.22 4.07
N TYR A 7 -1.20 -9.60 3.32
CA TYR A 7 -0.84 -8.20 3.52
C TYR A 7 -0.75 -7.41 2.22
N LEU A 8 -1.11 -6.13 2.28
CA LEU A 8 -0.72 -5.13 1.30
C LEU A 8 0.50 -4.38 1.86
N ARG A 9 1.67 -4.59 1.29
CA ARG A 9 2.88 -3.86 1.66
C ARG A 9 3.06 -2.65 0.76
N LEU A 10 3.07 -1.47 1.36
CA LEU A 10 3.21 -0.18 0.70
C LEU A 10 4.67 0.26 0.67
N PHE A 11 5.04 0.93 -0.41
CA PHE A 11 6.34 1.55 -0.59
C PHE A 11 6.18 3.02 -0.94
N GLN A 12 7.04 3.86 -0.37
CA GLN A 12 7.19 5.25 -0.77
C GLN A 12 8.53 5.46 -1.46
N GLY A 13 8.53 6.37 -2.43
CA GLY A 13 9.70 6.75 -3.19
C GLY A 13 10.58 7.74 -2.43
N ASP A 14 11.79 7.30 -2.07
CA ASP A 14 12.77 8.12 -1.38
C ASP A 14 14.04 8.36 -2.20
N GLN A 15 14.64 9.52 -1.98
CA GLN A 15 15.86 9.98 -2.65
C GLN A 15 17.08 9.82 -1.72
N ILE A 16 17.35 8.60 -1.29
CA ILE A 16 18.34 8.29 -0.24
C ILE A 16 19.72 7.85 -0.76
N ARG A 17 19.89 7.68 -2.07
CA ARG A 17 21.18 7.32 -2.67
C ARG A 17 21.88 8.55 -3.26
N GLY A 18 22.63 9.25 -2.42
CA GLY A 18 23.47 10.40 -2.75
C GLY A 18 24.86 10.02 -3.26
N LEU A 19 25.48 10.92 -4.02
CA LEU A 19 26.90 10.84 -4.36
C LEU A 19 27.66 11.89 -3.55
N VAL A 20 28.87 11.56 -3.10
CA VAL A 20 29.74 12.49 -2.36
C VAL A 20 30.48 13.41 -3.33
N ASN A 21 31.02 12.92 -4.46
CA ASN A 21 31.66 13.70 -5.54
C ASN A 21 32.46 14.95 -5.09
N GLY A 22 33.34 14.80 -4.09
CA GLY A 22 34.17 15.90 -3.57
C GLY A 22 33.49 16.85 -2.57
N LEU A 23 32.24 16.59 -2.19
CA LEU A 23 31.54 17.26 -1.09
C LEU A 23 31.95 16.66 0.26
N SER A 24 31.80 17.43 1.34
CA SER A 24 32.04 16.95 2.71
C SER A 24 30.96 15.98 3.22
N SER A 25 29.82 15.90 2.53
CA SER A 25 28.72 14.97 2.79
C SER A 25 28.04 14.54 1.48
N ALA A 26 27.35 13.41 1.47
CA ALA A 26 26.58 12.99 0.30
C ALA A 26 25.53 14.05 -0.07
N ALA A 27 25.44 14.40 -1.36
CA ALA A 27 24.34 15.20 -1.88
C ALA A 27 23.01 14.44 -1.72
N GLY A 28 21.88 15.16 -1.82
CA GLY A 28 20.56 14.51 -1.89
C GLY A 28 20.53 13.45 -2.99
N GLY A 29 19.85 12.33 -2.73
CA GLY A 29 19.80 11.25 -3.71
C GLY A 29 19.07 11.69 -4.98
N ARG A 30 19.53 11.21 -6.14
CA ARG A 30 18.96 11.63 -7.44
C ARG A 30 18.00 10.61 -8.04
N ARG A 31 17.96 9.39 -7.49
CA ARG A 31 17.10 8.30 -7.96
C ARG A 31 16.10 7.96 -6.88
N VAL A 32 14.84 7.84 -7.26
CA VAL A 32 13.78 7.32 -6.41
C VAL A 32 14.02 5.84 -6.16
N LEU A 33 14.12 5.47 -4.89
CA LEU A 33 14.20 4.09 -4.44
C LEU A 33 12.96 3.77 -3.60
N ALA A 34 12.38 2.60 -3.85
CA ALA A 34 11.29 2.10 -3.02
C ALA A 34 11.82 1.81 -1.61
N GLN A 35 11.22 2.45 -0.62
CA GLN A 35 11.39 2.14 0.79
C GLN A 35 10.03 1.70 1.33
N PRO A 36 9.96 0.71 2.23
CA PRO A 36 8.73 0.42 2.95
C PRO A 36 8.12 1.72 3.49
N GLN A 37 6.81 1.90 3.33
CA GLN A 37 6.14 3.12 3.78
C GLN A 37 6.47 3.38 5.25
N HIS A 38 6.96 4.58 5.53
CA HIS A 38 7.40 5.00 6.86
C HIS A 38 6.91 6.40 7.25
N GLU A 39 6.06 7.02 6.44
CA GLU A 39 5.44 8.30 6.79
C GLU A 39 4.55 8.16 8.04
N PRO A 40 4.88 8.82 9.16
CA PRO A 40 4.11 8.71 10.40
C PRO A 40 2.69 9.27 10.29
N ALA A 41 2.46 10.23 9.39
CA ALA A 41 1.14 10.79 9.15
C ALA A 41 0.15 9.80 8.50
N ALA A 42 0.64 8.68 7.95
CA ALA A 42 -0.19 7.62 7.42
C ALA A 42 -0.57 6.64 8.54
N ASP A 43 -1.46 7.08 9.43
CA ASP A 43 -1.95 6.34 10.60
C ASP A 43 -2.83 5.13 10.22
N ASN A 44 -2.16 4.06 9.84
CA ASN A 44 -2.79 2.80 9.51
C ASN A 44 -2.94 1.90 10.73
N PRO A 45 -3.95 1.01 10.76
CA PRO A 45 -4.03 -0.05 11.75
C PRO A 45 -2.72 -0.85 11.80
N PRO A 46 -2.24 -1.23 13.00
CA PRO A 46 -1.03 -2.04 13.11
C PRO A 46 -1.20 -3.37 12.38
N SER A 47 -0.13 -3.80 11.71
CA SER A 47 -0.08 -5.07 10.98
C SER A 47 0.98 -5.98 11.58
N ALA A 48 0.72 -7.29 11.58
CA ALA A 48 1.71 -8.31 11.91
C ALA A 48 2.59 -8.68 10.69
N GLY A 49 2.33 -8.07 9.53
CA GLY A 49 3.09 -8.30 8.31
C GLY A 49 4.41 -7.55 8.25
N PRO A 50 5.07 -7.57 7.08
CA PRO A 50 6.31 -6.84 6.86
C PRO A 50 6.18 -5.33 7.13
N SER A 51 7.29 -4.67 7.46
CA SER A 51 7.32 -3.20 7.60
C SER A 51 6.67 -2.51 6.40
N GLY A 52 5.83 -1.50 6.68
CA GLY A 52 5.05 -0.75 5.69
C GLY A 52 3.79 -1.46 5.20
N SER A 53 3.33 -2.54 5.87
CA SER A 53 2.13 -3.26 5.45
C SER A 53 0.86 -2.94 6.25
N VAL A 54 -0.28 -3.14 5.60
CA VAL A 54 -1.60 -3.30 6.22
C VAL A 54 -2.10 -4.72 6.02
N THR A 55 -2.93 -5.20 6.93
CA THR A 55 -3.55 -6.54 6.84
C THR A 55 -4.74 -6.51 5.88
N LEU A 56 -4.85 -7.53 5.04
CA LEU A 56 -6.03 -7.70 4.17
C LEU A 56 -7.26 -8.12 4.99
N GLY A 57 -8.45 -7.75 4.52
CA GLY A 57 -9.70 -8.32 5.01
C GLY A 57 -9.79 -9.81 4.66
N LEU A 58 -10.59 -10.56 5.42
CA LEU A 58 -10.87 -11.97 5.10
C LEU A 58 -11.65 -12.12 3.78
N ASP A 59 -12.28 -11.03 3.34
CA ASP A 59 -12.92 -10.87 2.04
C ASP A 59 -11.95 -10.46 0.91
N GLY A 60 -10.64 -10.42 1.18
CA GLY A 60 -9.59 -10.01 0.24
C GLY A 60 -9.49 -8.50 0.03
N SER A 61 -10.29 -7.70 0.73
CA SER A 61 -10.23 -6.24 0.61
C SER A 61 -8.97 -5.64 1.23
N MET A 62 -8.59 -4.46 0.76
CA MET A 62 -7.47 -3.68 1.30
C MET A 62 -7.89 -2.23 1.49
N ALA A 63 -7.34 -1.58 2.51
CA ALA A 63 -7.50 -0.14 2.74
C ALA A 63 -6.29 0.38 3.49
N ALA A 64 -5.77 1.53 3.08
CA ALA A 64 -4.65 2.17 3.75
C ALA A 64 -4.70 3.69 3.58
N LEU A 65 -4.21 4.41 4.59
CA LEU A 65 -3.73 5.77 4.44
C LEU A 65 -2.34 5.76 3.81
N VAL A 66 -2.11 6.69 2.90
CA VAL A 66 -0.84 6.87 2.20
C VAL A 66 -0.45 8.34 2.22
N PRO A 67 0.85 8.67 2.20
CA PRO A 67 1.29 10.06 2.15
C PRO A 67 0.85 10.73 0.84
N ALA A 68 0.26 11.91 0.97
CA ALA A 68 -0.04 12.76 -0.18
C ALA A 68 1.25 13.28 -0.83
N ARG A 69 1.21 13.53 -2.14
CA ARG A 69 2.32 14.09 -2.93
C ARG A 69 3.62 13.29 -2.84
N ARG A 70 3.53 12.00 -2.55
CA ARG A 70 4.62 11.03 -2.63
C ARG A 70 4.39 10.05 -3.77
N ALA A 71 5.47 9.54 -4.33
CA ALA A 71 5.42 8.43 -5.26
C ALA A 71 5.19 7.14 -4.44
N MET A 72 4.07 6.48 -4.67
CA MET A 72 3.67 5.27 -3.97
C MET A 72 3.65 4.08 -4.92
N SER A 73 3.98 2.91 -4.40
CA SER A 73 3.80 1.61 -5.06
C SER A 73 3.48 0.57 -3.97
N TRP A 74 3.03 -0.62 -4.36
CA TRP A 74 2.64 -1.64 -3.39
C TRP A 74 2.75 -3.04 -3.95
N GLN A 75 2.72 -4.02 -3.05
CA GLN A 75 2.66 -5.43 -3.37
C GLN A 75 1.71 -6.16 -2.42
N LEU A 76 1.09 -7.22 -2.90
CA LEU A 76 0.50 -8.24 -2.04
C LEU A 76 1.59 -9.21 -1.60
N THR A 77 1.53 -9.64 -0.35
CA THR A 77 2.41 -10.69 0.16
C THR A 77 1.62 -11.85 0.74
N ASP A 78 2.25 -13.02 0.76
CA ASP A 78 1.79 -14.18 1.53
C ASP A 78 1.89 -13.91 3.05
N PRO A 79 1.42 -14.84 3.91
CA PRO A 79 1.54 -14.71 5.37
C PRO A 79 2.98 -14.62 5.90
N ALA A 80 3.97 -15.12 5.15
CA ALA A 80 5.38 -15.05 5.50
C ALA A 80 6.05 -13.74 5.02
N GLY A 81 5.35 -12.90 4.28
CA GLY A 81 5.85 -11.65 3.71
C GLY A 81 6.52 -11.78 2.35
N THR A 82 6.41 -12.94 1.69
CA THR A 82 6.91 -13.16 0.32
C THR A 82 6.05 -12.38 -0.67
N PRO A 83 6.63 -11.59 -1.59
CA PRO A 83 5.85 -10.89 -2.61
C PRO A 83 5.14 -11.87 -3.55
N VAL A 84 3.86 -11.62 -3.83
CA VAL A 84 3.01 -12.44 -4.73
C VAL A 84 2.60 -11.65 -5.97
N VAL A 85 2.06 -10.44 -5.79
CA VAL A 85 1.62 -9.55 -6.88
C VAL A 85 2.15 -8.15 -6.61
N ASN A 86 2.66 -7.47 -7.64
CA ASN A 86 3.25 -6.15 -7.51
C ASN A 86 2.55 -5.12 -8.40
N GLU A 87 2.27 -3.95 -7.85
CA GLU A 87 1.98 -2.76 -8.63
C GLU A 87 3.28 -2.28 -9.30
N ARG A 88 3.24 -2.08 -10.62
CA ARG A 88 4.45 -1.77 -11.40
C ARG A 88 4.63 -0.27 -11.62
N TYR A 89 3.61 0.52 -11.30
CA TYR A 89 3.64 1.96 -11.45
C TYR A 89 3.95 2.68 -10.14
N TRP A 90 4.53 3.86 -10.30
CA TRP A 90 4.50 4.89 -9.26
C TRP A 90 3.20 5.67 -9.39
N ILE A 91 2.46 5.73 -8.31
CA ILE A 91 1.17 6.42 -8.22
C ILE A 91 1.28 7.51 -7.17
N SER A 92 0.76 8.69 -7.48
CA SER A 92 0.66 9.80 -6.53
C SER A 92 -0.80 10.10 -6.20
N PHE A 93 -0.98 10.61 -4.98
CA PHE A 93 -2.27 11.00 -4.43
C PHE A 93 -2.23 12.47 -4.02
N GLN A 94 -3.35 13.17 -4.20
CA GLN A 94 -3.52 14.52 -3.67
C GLN A 94 -3.97 14.49 -2.20
N PRO A 95 -3.70 15.57 -1.43
CA PRO A 95 -4.26 15.69 -0.09
C PRO A 95 -5.78 15.56 -0.10
N GLY A 96 -6.33 14.68 0.74
CA GLY A 96 -7.78 14.41 0.82
C GLY A 96 -8.35 13.54 -0.29
N GLU A 97 -7.52 13.05 -1.22
CA GLU A 97 -7.98 12.12 -2.27
C GLU A 97 -8.34 10.76 -1.68
N ILE A 98 -9.50 10.22 -2.08
CA ILE A 98 -9.86 8.82 -1.89
C ILE A 98 -9.84 8.15 -3.26
N ARG A 99 -9.05 7.08 -3.40
CA ARG A 99 -9.00 6.28 -4.61
C ARG A 99 -9.44 4.85 -4.32
N THR A 100 -10.28 4.32 -5.19
CA THR A 100 -10.85 2.97 -5.06
C THR A 100 -10.57 2.15 -6.31
N CYS A 101 -10.30 0.87 -6.13
CA CYS A 101 -10.27 -0.13 -7.20
C CYS A 101 -11.02 -1.37 -6.73
N VAL A 102 -11.69 -2.07 -7.65
CA VAL A 102 -12.46 -3.28 -7.33
C VAL A 102 -11.61 -4.55 -7.38
N SER A 103 -10.43 -4.49 -8.02
CA SER A 103 -9.49 -5.60 -8.13
C SER A 103 -8.10 -5.08 -8.52
N CYS A 104 -7.07 -5.91 -8.34
CA CYS A 104 -5.73 -5.64 -8.85
C CYS A 104 -5.74 -5.76 -10.38
N HIS A 105 -5.45 -4.66 -11.09
CA HIS A 105 -5.44 -4.57 -12.55
C HIS A 105 -6.82 -4.66 -13.26
N GLY A 106 -7.91 -4.42 -12.52
CA GLY A 106 -9.27 -4.34 -13.07
C GLY A 106 -9.82 -5.70 -13.52
N GLN A 107 -11.13 -5.83 -13.52
CA GLN A 107 -11.85 -6.93 -14.16
C GLN A 107 -12.76 -6.33 -15.23
N ASN A 108 -12.78 -6.95 -16.41
CA ASN A 108 -13.77 -6.60 -17.42
C ASN A 108 -15.11 -7.29 -17.11
N GLU A 109 -15.08 -8.61 -16.93
CA GLU A 109 -16.28 -9.41 -16.66
C GLU A 109 -16.04 -10.43 -15.54
N LEU A 110 -14.94 -11.17 -15.62
CA LEU A 110 -14.60 -12.23 -14.68
C LEU A 110 -13.17 -12.09 -14.17
N ASP A 111 -12.93 -12.59 -12.97
CA ASP A 111 -11.61 -12.73 -12.38
C ASP A 111 -10.87 -13.99 -12.86
N GLN A 112 -9.64 -14.16 -12.38
CA GLN A 112 -8.81 -15.34 -12.66
C GLN A 112 -9.39 -16.67 -12.14
N ALA A 113 -10.40 -16.62 -11.27
CA ALA A 113 -11.17 -17.76 -10.75
C ALA A 113 -12.57 -17.86 -11.38
N ASN A 114 -12.81 -17.13 -12.47
CA ASN A 114 -14.09 -17.09 -13.19
C ASN A 114 -15.26 -16.59 -12.33
N GLN A 115 -14.99 -15.68 -11.39
CA GLN A 115 -15.98 -15.03 -10.53
C GLN A 115 -16.34 -13.63 -11.07
N PRO A 116 -17.58 -13.16 -10.87
CA PRO A 116 -17.97 -11.79 -11.20
C PRO A 116 -17.30 -10.77 -10.25
N PRO A 117 -17.39 -9.46 -10.56
CA PRO A 117 -16.86 -8.42 -9.69
C PRO A 117 -17.42 -8.49 -8.27
N PRO A 118 -16.60 -8.21 -7.24
CA PRO A 118 -17.05 -8.25 -5.85
C PRO A 118 -18.13 -7.19 -5.58
N THR A 119 -19.17 -7.58 -4.83
CA THR A 119 -20.29 -6.71 -4.43
C THR A 119 -20.36 -6.47 -2.92
N ASN A 120 -19.49 -7.14 -2.14
CA ASN A 120 -19.40 -6.96 -0.71
C ASN A 120 -18.84 -5.58 -0.34
N SER A 121 -19.27 -5.04 0.80
CA SER A 121 -18.60 -3.89 1.39
C SER A 121 -17.21 -4.28 1.89
N PRO A 122 -16.15 -3.50 1.60
CA PRO A 122 -14.78 -3.87 1.94
C PRO A 122 -14.57 -3.89 3.45
N GLN A 123 -14.27 -5.08 4.00
CA GLN A 123 -13.98 -5.25 5.42
C GLN A 123 -12.79 -4.40 5.88
N ALA A 124 -11.71 -4.35 5.08
CA ALA A 124 -10.49 -3.61 5.42
C ALA A 124 -10.77 -2.10 5.59
N LEU A 125 -11.66 -1.52 4.76
CA LEU A 125 -12.07 -0.13 4.91
C LEU A 125 -12.81 0.09 6.23
N ARG A 126 -13.72 -0.81 6.61
CA ARG A 126 -14.41 -0.73 7.90
C ARG A 126 -13.39 -0.77 9.05
N THR A 127 -12.42 -1.68 9.01
CA THR A 127 -11.34 -1.77 10.01
C THR A 127 -10.54 -0.47 10.09
N LEU A 128 -10.16 0.11 8.94
CA LEU A 128 -9.45 1.39 8.89
C LEU A 128 -10.27 2.53 9.52
N LEU A 129 -11.55 2.66 9.15
CA LEU A 129 -12.42 3.70 9.70
C LEU A 129 -12.64 3.53 11.21
N GLN A 130 -12.73 2.30 11.70
CA GLN A 130 -12.81 2.02 13.13
C GLN A 130 -11.53 2.43 13.85
N HIS A 131 -10.35 2.13 13.29
CA HIS A 131 -9.06 2.59 13.83
C HIS A 131 -9.00 4.12 13.91
N LEU A 132 -9.35 4.81 12.83
CA LEU A 132 -9.33 6.29 12.82
C LEU A 132 -10.28 6.89 13.86
N LYS A 133 -11.45 6.28 14.08
CA LYS A 133 -12.37 6.67 15.14
C LYS A 133 -11.78 6.47 16.53
N THR A 134 -11.06 5.37 16.78
CA THR A 134 -10.42 5.15 18.10
C THR A 134 -9.23 6.07 18.34
N GLN A 135 -8.55 6.51 17.29
CA GLN A 135 -7.48 7.52 17.36
C GLN A 135 -8.00 8.98 17.43
N GLY A 136 -9.31 9.20 17.32
CA GLY A 136 -9.90 10.54 17.38
C GLY A 136 -9.74 11.35 16.09
N HIS A 137 -9.50 10.69 14.96
CA HIS A 137 -9.45 11.31 13.63
C HIS A 137 -10.84 11.44 12.97
N LEU A 138 -11.87 10.76 13.50
CA LEU A 138 -13.25 10.71 13.00
C LEU A 138 -14.28 10.75 14.15
#